data_AF-A0AAN8Q415-F1
#
_entry.id   AF-A0AAN8Q415-F1
#
_cell.length_a   1.000
_cell.length_b   1.000
_cell.length_c   1.000
_cell.angle_alpha   90.00
_cell.angle_beta   90.00
_cell.angle_gamma   90.00
#
_symmetry.space_group_name_H-M   'P 1'
#
loop_
_entity.id
_entity.type
_entity.pdbx_description
1 polymer ?
#
loop_
_entity_poly.entity_id
_entity_poly.type
_entity_poly.pdbx_seq_one_letter_code
_entity_poly.pdbx_strand_id
1 'polypeptide(L)'
;MPESGRSTFENCDYQSGNCGWHNVQSDDFDWVLGTGAAPSKMGPSHDHTTENYDKSGHYVYMQSSGQSPGNIAILESSVFRVPPFSNGQCKVRFFYHMYGKHVFRLQLDVREVCREANVSRTIIWNRFRRVKRNEWVYYVAPLVNISGSFVLRFTAFVGYLSEKGDIAVDDISLSPECFSSGNRFLL
;
A
#
# COMPACT_ATOMS: atom_id res chain seq x y z
N MET A 1 21.94 5.01 -1.67
CA MET A 1 21.03 6.17 -1.64
C MET A 1 20.10 6.01 -2.82
N PRO A 2 18.81 5.67 -2.64
CA PRO A 2 17.87 5.78 -3.74
C PRO A 2 17.67 7.26 -4.04
N GLU A 3 17.68 7.62 -5.31
CA GLU A 3 17.39 8.97 -5.78
C GLU A 3 15.97 9.35 -5.33
N SER A 4 15.80 10.52 -4.73
CA SER A 4 14.48 11.12 -4.45
C SER A 4 13.80 11.41 -5.79
N GLY A 5 13.19 10.37 -6.37
CA GLY A 5 12.50 10.42 -7.64
C GLY A 5 11.20 11.19 -7.48
N ARG A 6 10.83 11.95 -8.51
CA ARG A 6 9.52 12.62 -8.57
C ARG A 6 8.41 11.59 -8.36
N SER A 7 7.58 11.80 -7.33
CA SER A 7 6.41 10.98 -7.05
C SER A 7 5.49 10.87 -8.27
N THR A 8 5.22 9.65 -8.74
CA THR A 8 4.34 9.36 -9.87
C THR A 8 3.30 8.32 -9.48
N PHE A 9 2.27 8.14 -10.32
CA PHE A 9 1.27 7.10 -10.07
C PHE A 9 1.84 5.67 -10.03
N GLU A 10 3.05 5.46 -10.56
CA GLU A 10 3.75 4.16 -10.60
C GLU A 10 4.76 3.98 -9.45
N ASN A 11 5.15 5.09 -8.80
CA ASN A 11 6.10 5.12 -7.69
C ASN A 11 5.71 6.25 -6.72
N CYS A 12 5.17 5.87 -5.56
CA CYS A 12 4.57 6.77 -4.60
C CYS A 12 5.25 6.69 -3.25
N ASP A 13 5.96 7.77 -2.93
CA ASP A 13 6.68 8.04 -1.68
C ASP A 13 5.96 9.10 -0.80
N TYR A 14 4.79 9.58 -1.24
CA TYR A 14 3.99 10.62 -0.59
C TYR A 14 4.65 12.01 -0.40
N GLN A 15 5.90 12.20 -0.84
CA GLN A 15 6.67 13.42 -0.60
C GLN A 15 6.18 14.64 -1.40
N SER A 16 5.44 14.41 -2.48
CA SER A 16 4.88 15.46 -3.34
C SER A 16 3.39 15.26 -3.62
N GLY A 17 2.69 14.64 -2.66
CA GLY A 17 1.26 14.34 -2.72
C GLY A 17 0.97 12.84 -2.86
N ASN A 18 -0.30 12.48 -3.00
CA ASN A 18 -0.74 11.08 -2.86
C ASN A 18 -0.56 10.23 -4.12
N CYS A 19 0.02 10.76 -5.20
CA CYS A 19 0.30 10.01 -6.44
C CYS A 19 -0.92 9.33 -7.09
N GLY A 20 -2.14 9.80 -6.79
CA GLY A 20 -3.39 9.19 -7.25
C GLY A 20 -3.97 8.12 -6.32
N TRP A 21 -3.28 7.78 -5.23
CA TRP A 21 -3.89 7.03 -4.13
C TRP A 21 -4.94 7.87 -3.42
N HIS A 22 -6.08 7.26 -3.11
CA HIS A 22 -7.22 7.92 -2.49
C HIS A 22 -7.99 6.95 -1.59
N ASN A 23 -8.71 7.49 -0.61
CA ASN A 23 -9.60 6.71 0.24
C ASN A 23 -10.89 6.34 -0.50
N VAL A 24 -11.39 5.13 -0.24
CA VAL A 24 -12.65 4.64 -0.79
C VAL A 24 -13.80 5.03 0.12
N GLN A 25 -14.81 5.74 -0.39
CA GLN A 25 -15.91 6.27 0.45
C GLN A 25 -16.90 5.23 1.00
N SER A 26 -16.84 3.99 0.53
CA SER A 26 -17.77 2.91 0.90
C SER A 26 -17.23 1.97 1.98
N ASP A 27 -16.10 2.29 2.59
CA ASP A 27 -15.56 1.60 3.76
C ASP A 27 -16.01 2.27 5.07
N ASP A 28 -15.41 1.87 6.20
CA ASP A 28 -15.83 2.36 7.52
C ASP A 28 -15.11 3.66 7.93
N PHE A 29 -13.87 3.87 7.45
CA PHE A 29 -13.04 5.03 7.78
C PHE A 29 -11.80 5.14 6.86
N ASP A 30 -11.13 6.30 6.93
CA ASP A 30 -10.06 6.67 6.01
C ASP A 30 -8.63 6.39 6.53
N TRP A 31 -7.73 6.12 5.57
CA TRP A 31 -6.29 6.26 5.77
C TRP A 31 -5.91 7.74 5.91
N VAL A 32 -4.89 8.00 6.73
CA VAL A 32 -4.42 9.35 7.06
C VAL A 32 -2.99 9.52 6.55
N LEU A 33 -2.70 10.70 5.98
CA LEU A 33 -1.34 11.10 5.65
C LEU A 33 -0.59 11.44 6.95
N GLY A 34 0.40 10.63 7.29
CA GLY A 34 1.31 10.84 8.42
C GLY A 34 2.49 11.73 8.02
N THR A 35 3.07 12.39 9.02
CA THR A 35 4.35 13.10 8.88
C THR A 35 5.26 12.77 10.05
N GLY A 36 6.52 12.41 9.78
CA GLY A 36 7.49 12.03 10.81
C GLY A 36 7.00 10.91 11.74
N ALA A 37 7.22 11.05 13.05
CA ALA A 37 6.73 10.06 14.00
C ALA A 37 5.19 10.00 14.04
N ALA A 38 4.64 8.79 13.94
CA ALA A 38 3.21 8.55 14.06
C ALA A 38 2.69 9.07 15.42
N PRO A 39 1.43 9.57 15.49
CA PRO A 39 0.87 10.07 16.74
C PRO A 39 0.84 9.02 17.86
N SER A 40 0.75 7.73 17.51
CA SER A 40 0.86 6.64 18.49
C SER A 40 2.30 6.14 18.59
N LYS A 41 2.71 5.76 19.81
CA LYS A 41 3.99 5.08 20.08
C LYS A 41 4.11 3.71 19.40
N MET A 42 3.04 3.20 18.79
CA MET A 42 2.96 1.90 18.13
C MET A 42 3.05 2.01 16.60
N GLY A 43 2.93 3.21 16.03
CA GLY A 43 3.17 3.47 14.62
C GLY A 43 4.66 3.69 14.29
N PRO A 44 4.98 3.93 13.02
CA PRO A 44 6.36 4.19 12.58
C PRO A 44 6.93 5.46 13.23
N SER A 45 8.21 5.40 13.58
CA SER A 45 8.93 6.53 14.20
C SER A 45 9.45 7.57 13.19
N HIS A 46 9.46 7.21 11.92
CA HIS A 46 9.97 8.00 10.80
C HIS A 46 9.31 7.53 9.50
N ASP A 47 9.30 8.40 8.51
CA ASP A 47 9.04 8.08 7.10
C ASP A 47 10.13 7.18 6.53
N HIS A 48 9.77 6.16 5.74
CA HIS A 48 10.74 5.23 5.20
C HIS A 48 11.61 5.89 4.12
N THR A 49 11.00 6.70 3.26
CA THR A 49 11.66 7.30 2.08
C THR A 49 12.87 8.16 2.47
N THR A 50 12.66 9.05 3.43
CA THR A 50 13.69 10.03 3.85
C THR A 50 14.54 9.55 5.03
N GLU A 51 14.12 8.48 5.72
CA GLU A 51 14.62 8.08 7.03
C GLU A 51 14.56 9.22 8.08
N ASN A 52 13.77 10.27 7.83
CA ASN A 52 13.65 11.42 8.70
C ASN A 52 12.62 11.21 9.81
N TYR A 53 13.02 11.53 11.03
CA TYR A 53 12.17 11.51 12.22
C TYR A 53 11.35 12.80 12.39
N ASP A 54 11.62 13.81 11.57
CA ASP A 54 10.91 15.10 11.57
C ASP A 54 9.71 15.09 10.62
N LYS A 55 8.96 16.20 10.58
CA LYS A 55 7.71 16.29 9.81
C LYS A 55 7.92 16.45 8.30
N SER A 56 9.14 16.33 7.78
CA SER A 56 9.41 16.47 6.35
C SER A 56 9.14 15.20 5.54
N GLY A 57 9.16 14.03 6.20
CA GLY A 57 8.82 12.75 5.59
C GLY A 57 7.33 12.43 5.72
N HIS A 58 6.77 11.75 4.72
CA HIS A 58 5.36 11.46 4.57
C HIS A 58 5.13 9.99 4.25
N TYR A 59 4.08 9.41 4.84
CA TYR A 59 3.61 8.06 4.55
C TYR A 59 2.11 8.01 4.84
N VAL A 60 1.45 6.93 4.47
CA VAL A 60 0.04 6.72 4.84
C VAL A 60 -0.08 5.71 5.96
N TYR A 61 -0.97 5.98 6.90
CA TYR A 61 -1.25 5.05 7.99
C TYR A 61 -2.72 5.03 8.35
N MET A 62 -3.14 3.88 8.86
CA MET A 62 -4.44 3.66 9.43
C MET A 62 -4.36 3.93 10.93
N GLN A 63 -5.11 4.92 11.40
CA GLN A 63 -5.25 5.23 12.83
C GLN A 63 -6.44 4.45 13.40
N SER A 64 -6.17 3.39 14.15
CA SER A 64 -7.25 2.56 14.73
C SER A 64 -7.94 3.23 15.94
N SER A 65 -7.32 4.27 16.53
CA SER A 65 -7.93 5.10 17.58
C SER A 65 -9.32 5.62 17.15
N GLY A 66 -10.30 5.56 18.05
CA GLY A 66 -11.70 5.88 17.72
C GLY A 66 -12.49 4.83 16.93
N GLN A 67 -11.84 3.88 16.23
CA GLN A 67 -12.54 2.87 15.42
C GLN A 67 -13.04 1.65 16.19
N SER A 68 -14.05 0.95 15.64
CA SER A 68 -14.64 -0.27 16.21
C SER A 68 -13.96 -1.54 15.69
N PRO A 69 -13.93 -2.62 16.49
CA PRO A 69 -13.51 -3.94 16.02
C PRO A 69 -14.16 -4.37 14.71
N GLY A 70 -13.34 -4.83 13.76
CA GLY A 70 -13.82 -5.27 12.45
C GLY A 70 -13.97 -4.14 11.42
N ASN A 71 -13.84 -2.87 11.79
CA ASN A 71 -13.82 -1.79 10.82
C ASN A 71 -12.65 -1.92 9.86
N ILE A 72 -12.85 -1.41 8.64
CA ILE A 72 -11.84 -1.41 7.58
C ILE A 72 -11.62 -0.03 6.98
N ALA A 73 -10.39 0.21 6.56
CA ALA A 73 -9.99 1.34 5.73
C ALA A 73 -9.34 0.82 4.46
N ILE A 74 -9.73 1.35 3.30
CA ILE A 74 -9.30 0.94 1.97
C ILE A 74 -8.67 2.14 1.26
N LEU A 75 -7.37 2.02 0.97
CA LEU A 75 -6.64 2.93 0.09
C LEU A 75 -6.61 2.32 -1.31
N GLU A 76 -7.10 3.04 -2.31
CA GLU A 76 -7.17 2.60 -3.70
C GLU A 76 -6.27 3.46 -4.60
N SER A 77 -5.58 2.82 -5.54
CA SER A 77 -4.74 3.50 -6.53
C SER A 77 -5.57 4.12 -7.65
N SER A 78 -4.94 4.97 -8.46
CA SER A 78 -5.41 5.23 -9.82
C SER A 78 -5.51 3.94 -10.65
N VAL A 79 -6.27 3.97 -11.73
CA VAL A 79 -6.41 2.84 -12.66
C VAL A 79 -5.12 2.63 -13.44
N PHE A 80 -4.53 1.44 -13.31
CA PHE A 80 -3.44 0.95 -14.15
C PHE A 80 -3.99 0.24 -15.39
N ARG A 81 -3.24 0.30 -16.49
CA ARG A 81 -3.53 -0.49 -17.69
C ARG A 81 -3.15 -1.95 -17.46
N VAL A 82 -3.76 -2.85 -18.24
CA VAL A 82 -3.38 -4.26 -18.27
C VAL A 82 -1.86 -4.41 -18.49
N PRO A 83 -1.15 -5.21 -17.67
CA PRO A 83 0.30 -5.35 -17.82
C PRO A 83 0.62 -6.17 -19.09
N PRO A 84 1.75 -5.92 -19.76
CA PRO A 84 2.14 -6.64 -20.97
C PRO A 84 2.48 -8.12 -20.69
N PHE A 85 2.83 -8.45 -19.45
CA PHE A 85 3.11 -9.81 -19.00
C PHE A 85 2.26 -10.16 -17.77
N SER A 86 1.44 -11.20 -17.88
CA SER A 86 0.53 -11.66 -16.80
C SER A 86 1.08 -12.86 -16.00
N ASN A 87 2.35 -13.22 -16.19
CA ASN A 87 3.00 -14.38 -15.58
C ASN A 87 3.81 -14.05 -14.31
N GLY A 88 3.47 -12.97 -13.59
CA GLY A 88 4.17 -12.58 -12.35
C GLY A 88 5.44 -11.75 -12.54
N GLN A 89 5.77 -11.36 -13.78
CA GLN A 89 6.88 -10.44 -14.05
C GLN A 89 6.58 -9.02 -13.56
N CYS A 90 5.37 -8.52 -13.81
CA CYS A 90 4.89 -7.30 -13.19
C CYS A 90 4.70 -7.52 -11.68
N LYS A 91 5.34 -6.67 -10.87
CA LYS A 91 5.36 -6.79 -9.41
C LYS A 91 4.98 -5.46 -8.76
N VAL A 92 4.20 -5.55 -7.69
CA VAL A 92 3.98 -4.45 -6.75
C VAL A 92 5.00 -4.58 -5.62
N ARG A 93 5.66 -3.47 -5.29
CA ARG A 93 6.64 -3.35 -4.23
C ARG A 93 6.15 -2.28 -3.26
N PHE A 94 6.36 -2.48 -1.98
CA PHE A 94 5.97 -1.52 -0.96
C PHE A 94 6.69 -1.81 0.34
N PHE A 95 6.73 -0.81 1.21
CA PHE A 95 7.10 -0.95 2.59
C PHE A 95 5.84 -0.91 3.44
N TYR A 96 5.81 -1.72 4.49
CA TYR A 96 4.73 -1.69 5.47
C TYR A 96 5.27 -1.72 6.89
N HIS A 97 4.53 -1.11 7.80
CA HIS A 97 4.81 -1.13 9.23
C HIS A 97 3.57 -1.61 9.97
N MET A 98 3.75 -2.64 10.79
CA MET A 98 2.68 -3.28 11.57
C MET A 98 3.21 -3.66 12.94
N TYR A 99 3.49 -2.69 13.80
CA TYR A 99 4.02 -2.93 15.15
C TYR A 99 2.96 -2.74 16.24
N GLY A 100 3.18 -3.36 17.40
CA GLY A 100 2.23 -3.31 18.53
C GLY A 100 1.35 -4.57 18.63
N LYS A 101 0.82 -4.83 19.82
CA LYS A 101 0.14 -6.11 20.13
C LYS A 101 -1.21 -6.30 19.43
N HIS A 102 -1.77 -5.22 18.87
CA HIS A 102 -3.16 -5.17 18.45
C HIS A 102 -3.36 -4.80 16.99
N VAL A 103 -2.28 -4.70 16.21
CA VAL A 103 -2.39 -4.72 14.75
C VAL A 103 -2.93 -6.08 14.32
N PHE A 104 -3.88 -6.05 13.38
CA PHE A 104 -4.60 -7.26 13.01
C PHE A 104 -4.23 -7.76 11.62
N ARG A 105 -4.70 -7.07 10.57
CA ARG A 105 -4.49 -7.49 9.20
C ARG A 105 -4.27 -6.30 8.27
N LEU A 106 -3.27 -6.44 7.40
CA LEU A 106 -3.11 -5.66 6.18
C LEU A 106 -3.27 -6.60 4.99
N GLN A 107 -3.97 -6.16 3.96
CA GLN A 107 -4.22 -6.93 2.75
C GLN A 107 -3.93 -6.06 1.52
N LEU A 108 -3.35 -6.66 0.49
CA LEU A 108 -3.27 -6.09 -0.85
C LEU A 108 -4.11 -6.96 -1.80
N ASP A 109 -5.08 -6.34 -2.47
CA ASP A 109 -5.86 -6.97 -3.53
C ASP A 109 -5.89 -6.16 -4.81
N VAL A 110 -6.12 -6.88 -5.91
CA VAL A 110 -6.32 -6.33 -7.25
C VAL A 110 -7.79 -6.39 -7.58
N ARG A 111 -8.32 -5.29 -8.10
CA ARG A 111 -9.68 -5.22 -8.63
C ARG A 111 -9.61 -4.86 -10.12
N GLU A 112 -10.04 -5.78 -10.98
CA GLU A 112 -10.13 -5.50 -12.42
C GLU A 112 -11.35 -4.64 -12.71
N VAL A 113 -11.12 -3.54 -13.43
CA VAL A 113 -12.13 -2.58 -13.88
C VAL A 113 -12.63 -3.02 -15.24
N CYS A 114 -13.58 -3.95 -15.25
CA CYS A 114 -14.22 -4.43 -16.49
C CYS A 114 -15.42 -3.54 -16.87
N ARG A 115 -15.71 -3.43 -18.17
CA ARG A 115 -16.93 -2.77 -18.67
C ARG A 115 -18.21 -3.58 -18.41
N GLU A 116 -18.07 -4.87 -18.13
CA GLU A 116 -19.16 -5.80 -17.87
C GLU A 116 -19.22 -6.11 -16.36
N ALA A 117 -20.44 -6.31 -15.85
CA ALA A 117 -20.81 -6.20 -14.44
C ALA A 117 -20.06 -7.09 -13.43
N ASN A 118 -19.28 -8.07 -13.88
CA ASN A 118 -18.53 -8.96 -13.00
C ASN A 118 -17.12 -8.40 -12.72
N VAL A 119 -17.05 -7.50 -11.75
CA VAL A 119 -15.79 -6.98 -11.20
C VAL A 119 -15.06 -8.11 -10.47
N SER A 120 -13.95 -8.60 -11.03
CA SER A 120 -13.09 -9.59 -10.37
C SER A 120 -12.22 -8.93 -9.30
N ARG A 121 -12.22 -9.49 -8.09
CA ARG A 121 -11.34 -9.09 -6.98
C ARG A 121 -10.47 -10.28 -6.58
N THR A 122 -9.16 -10.10 -6.61
CA THR A 122 -8.19 -11.13 -6.23
C THR A 122 -7.26 -10.63 -5.14
N ILE A 123 -7.22 -11.32 -4.00
CA ILE A 123 -6.24 -11.05 -2.94
C ILE A 123 -4.89 -11.60 -3.39
N ILE A 124 -3.90 -10.72 -3.52
CA ILE A 124 -2.56 -11.11 -3.96
C ILE A 124 -1.57 -11.21 -2.79
N TRP A 125 -1.89 -10.57 -1.67
CA TRP A 125 -1.11 -10.67 -0.45
C TRP A 125 -1.94 -10.32 0.79
N ASN A 126 -1.63 -10.96 1.90
CA ASN A 126 -2.08 -10.49 3.21
C ASN A 126 -1.01 -10.77 4.28
N ARG A 127 -1.03 -9.93 5.31
CA ARG A 127 -0.24 -10.10 6.51
C ARG A 127 -1.15 -10.08 7.72
N PHE A 128 -1.08 -11.16 8.48
CA PHE A 128 -1.63 -11.22 9.83
C PHE A 128 -0.50 -11.02 10.84
N ARG A 129 -0.86 -10.43 11.99
CA ARG A 129 0.01 -10.24 13.17
C ARG A 129 1.11 -9.21 12.98
N ARG A 130 1.58 -8.72 14.13
CA ARG A 130 2.66 -7.75 14.24
C ARG A 130 3.99 -8.22 13.67
N VAL A 131 4.77 -7.27 13.18
CA VAL A 131 6.21 -7.44 12.99
C VAL A 131 6.92 -7.53 14.35
N LYS A 132 8.05 -8.24 14.39
CA LYS A 132 8.75 -8.53 15.66
C LYS A 132 9.42 -7.30 16.25
N ARG A 133 9.90 -6.41 15.39
CA ARG A 133 10.62 -5.18 15.73
C ARG A 133 9.80 -3.98 15.24
N ASN A 134 10.07 -2.82 15.81
CA ASN A 134 9.45 -1.56 15.38
C ASN A 134 10.18 -1.04 14.13
N GLU A 135 10.02 -1.72 13.00
CA GLU A 135 10.75 -1.46 11.75
C GLU A 135 9.84 -1.59 10.53
N TRP A 136 10.16 -0.84 9.47
CA TRP A 136 9.56 -0.99 8.16
C TRP A 136 9.98 -2.32 7.52
N VAL A 137 9.05 -2.97 6.83
CA VAL A 137 9.28 -4.25 6.16
C VAL A 137 8.99 -4.12 4.67
N TYR A 138 10.00 -4.43 3.87
CA TYR A 138 9.86 -4.50 2.42
C TYR A 138 9.10 -5.76 1.97
N TYR A 139 8.17 -5.61 1.03
CA TYR A 139 7.49 -6.73 0.40
C TYR A 139 7.36 -6.56 -1.12
N VAL A 140 7.30 -7.70 -1.81
CA VAL A 140 7.13 -7.77 -3.26
C VAL A 140 6.03 -8.78 -3.59
N ALA A 141 4.94 -8.31 -4.19
CA ALA A 141 3.82 -9.12 -4.62
C ALA A 141 3.80 -9.25 -6.17
N PRO A 142 3.92 -10.46 -6.74
CA PRO A 142 3.77 -10.65 -8.19
C PRO A 142 2.29 -10.51 -8.61
N LEU A 143 2.05 -9.83 -9.73
CA LEU A 143 0.74 -9.79 -10.37
C LEU A 143 0.61 -10.93 -11.39
N VAL A 144 -0.36 -11.80 -11.17
CA VAL A 144 -0.59 -12.99 -11.99
C VAL A 144 -2.02 -12.98 -12.51
N ASN A 145 -2.21 -13.38 -13.77
CA ASN A 145 -3.52 -13.52 -14.41
C ASN A 145 -4.35 -12.23 -14.46
N ILE A 146 -3.71 -11.05 -14.55
CA ILE A 146 -4.40 -9.78 -14.73
C ILE A 146 -4.76 -9.61 -16.21
N SER A 147 -6.05 -9.51 -16.51
CA SER A 147 -6.57 -9.51 -17.88
C SER A 147 -7.15 -8.17 -18.36
N GLY A 148 -7.52 -7.30 -17.43
CA GLY A 148 -8.04 -5.97 -17.69
C GLY A 148 -7.24 -4.85 -17.03
N SER A 149 -7.67 -3.61 -17.28
CA SER A 149 -7.27 -2.47 -16.45
C SER A 149 -7.66 -2.75 -15.00
N PHE A 150 -6.86 -2.29 -14.05
CA PHE A 150 -7.04 -2.68 -12.66
C PHE A 150 -6.67 -1.55 -11.70
N VAL A 151 -7.14 -1.67 -10.47
CA VAL A 151 -6.70 -0.86 -9.33
C VAL A 151 -6.09 -1.77 -8.27
N LEU A 152 -5.12 -1.23 -7.54
CA LEU A 152 -4.54 -1.85 -6.36
C LEU A 152 -5.23 -1.29 -5.12
N ARG A 153 -5.48 -2.15 -4.14
CA ARG A 153 -6.09 -1.74 -2.87
C ARG A 153 -5.37 -2.28 -1.66
N PHE A 154 -4.97 -1.38 -0.78
CA PHE A 154 -4.52 -1.73 0.56
C PHE A 154 -5.70 -1.63 1.52
N THR A 155 -6.11 -2.76 2.10
CA THR A 155 -7.14 -2.81 3.14
C THR A 155 -6.51 -3.11 4.50
N ALA A 156 -6.64 -2.16 5.43
CA ALA A 156 -6.29 -2.34 6.83
C ALA A 156 -7.53 -2.71 7.63
N PHE A 157 -7.39 -3.70 8.51
CA PHE A 157 -8.47 -4.20 9.36
C PHE A 157 -8.18 -3.86 10.83
N VAL A 158 -9.16 -3.27 11.50
CA VAL A 158 -9.11 -3.00 12.94
C VAL A 158 -9.28 -4.32 13.71
N GLY A 159 -8.37 -4.56 14.65
CA GLY A 159 -8.38 -5.75 15.49
C GLY A 159 -9.52 -5.77 16.52
N TYR A 160 -9.73 -6.95 17.12
CA TYR A 160 -10.79 -7.18 18.10
C TYR A 160 -10.37 -6.95 19.56
N LEU A 161 -9.12 -6.54 19.80
CA LEU A 161 -8.58 -6.30 21.14
C LEU A 161 -8.63 -4.80 21.48
N SER A 162 -8.64 -4.49 22.78
CA SER A 162 -8.99 -3.17 23.31
C SER A 162 -7.95 -2.07 23.09
N GLU A 163 -6.66 -2.41 22.98
CA GLU A 163 -5.66 -1.42 22.62
C GLU A 163 -5.43 -1.45 21.11
N LYS A 164 -4.96 -0.34 20.56
CA LYS A 164 -5.13 0.01 19.15
C LYS A 164 -3.75 0.17 18.52
N GLY A 165 -3.52 -0.48 17.38
CA GLY A 165 -2.24 -0.46 16.66
C GLY A 165 -2.39 0.24 15.32
N ASP A 166 -1.36 0.97 14.91
CA ASP A 166 -1.34 1.63 13.60
C ASP A 166 -0.74 0.68 12.56
N ILE A 167 -1.28 0.74 11.35
CA ILE A 167 -0.75 0.03 10.18
C ILE A 167 -0.34 1.10 9.19
N ALA A 168 0.91 1.13 8.76
CA ALA A 168 1.39 2.08 7.77
C ALA A 168 1.89 1.38 6.51
N VAL A 169 1.80 2.10 5.39
CA VAL A 169 2.29 1.71 4.07
C VAL A 169 3.04 2.89 3.47
N ASP A 170 4.12 2.61 2.78
CA ASP A 170 4.98 3.63 2.19
C ASP A 170 5.72 3.06 0.96
N ASP A 171 6.32 3.95 0.15
CA ASP A 171 7.19 3.61 -0.97
C ASP A 171 6.57 2.57 -1.93
N ILE A 172 5.33 2.82 -2.34
CA ILE A 172 4.57 1.90 -3.20
C ILE A 172 5.01 2.08 -4.65
N SER A 173 5.50 1.02 -5.28
CA SER A 173 5.92 1.06 -6.68
C SER A 173 5.52 -0.17 -7.49
N LEU A 174 5.34 0.01 -8.79
CA LEU A 174 5.24 -1.08 -9.76
C LEU A 174 6.57 -1.27 -10.47
N SER A 175 6.90 -2.53 -10.79
CA SER A 175 8.12 -2.84 -11.51
C SER A 175 8.03 -2.43 -12.99
N PRO A 176 9.16 -2.17 -13.67
CA PRO A 176 9.15 -1.73 -15.08
C PRO A 176 8.42 -2.69 -16.04
N GLU A 177 8.39 -3.98 -15.71
CA GLU A 177 7.69 -5.03 -16.45
C GLU A 177 6.16 -4.86 -16.46
N CYS A 178 5.62 -3.99 -15.59
CA CYS A 178 4.21 -3.61 -15.61
C CYS A 178 3.86 -2.66 -16.77
N PHE A 179 4.85 -1.99 -17.37
CA PHE A 179 4.65 -0.94 -18.37
C PHE A 179 5.37 -1.19 -19.69
N SER A 180 6.47 -1.95 -19.63
CA SER A 180 7.30 -2.21 -20.81
C SER A 180 6.78 -3.41 -21.58
N SER A 181 6.19 -3.18 -22.76
CA SER A 181 6.09 -4.22 -23.79
C SER A 181 7.51 -4.56 -24.23
N GLY A 182 8.01 -5.73 -23.88
CA GLY A 182 9.40 -6.12 -24.11
C GLY A 182 9.85 -5.89 -25.55
N ASN A 183 10.63 -4.84 -25.78
CA ASN A 183 11.61 -4.76 -26.85
C ASN A 183 12.97 -4.53 -26.20
N ARG A 184 13.51 -5.59 -25.61
CA ARG A 184 14.95 -5.77 -25.45
C ARG A 184 15.35 -7.07 -26.11
N PHE A 185 15.32 -7.06 -27.43
CA PHE A 185 16.21 -7.90 -28.23
C PHE A 185 16.78 -7.08 -29.38
N LEU A 186 18.11 -7.13 -29.47
CA LEU A 186 19.00 -6.70 -30.57
C LEU A 186 19.28 -5.18 -30.64
N LEU A 187 20.41 -4.75 -30.07
CA LEU A 187 21.71 -4.65 -30.74
C LEU A 187 22.84 -4.65 -29.68
#